data_AF-A0A5N5KWX5-F1
#
_entry.id   AF-A0A5N5KWX5-F1
#
_cell.length_a   1.000
_cell.length_b   1.000
_cell.length_c   1.000
_cell.angle_alpha   90.00
_cell.angle_beta   90.00
_cell.angle_gamma   90.00
#
_symmetry.space_group_name_H-M   'P 1'
#
loop_
_entity.id
_entity.type
_entity.pdbx_description
1 polymer ?
#
loop_
_entity_poly.entity_id
_entity_poly.type
_entity_poly.pdbx_seq_one_letter_code
_entity_poly.pdbx_strand_id
1 'polypeptide(L)'
;MDRVLKTARSSGSLNLSNRSLREVPEEVYKIFDAVGEGEKWWENVELQKLILAHNSIESIKKDLQNLSQLTVLNVSHNKLSALPAAIE
;
A
#
# COMPACT_ATOMS: atom_id res chain seq x y z
N MET A 1 1.73 2.21 13.06
CA MET A 1 1.69 1.92 11.61
C MET A 1 3.07 2.17 10.98
N ASP A 2 3.77 3.15 11.50
CA ASP A 2 5.09 3.68 11.13
C ASP A 2 6.18 2.65 10.88
N ARG A 3 6.32 1.64 11.75
CA ARG A 3 7.36 0.61 11.60
C ARG A 3 7.20 -0.17 10.30
N VAL A 4 5.95 -0.48 9.92
CA VAL A 4 5.64 -1.30 8.74
C VAL A 4 5.88 -0.49 7.46
N LEU A 5 5.55 0.81 7.50
CA LEU A 5 5.83 1.74 6.39
C LEU A 5 7.33 1.97 6.22
N LYS A 6 8.09 2.12 7.32
CA LYS A 6 9.57 2.20 7.26
C LYS A 6 10.20 0.94 6.65
N THR A 7 9.71 -0.24 7.02
CA THR A 7 10.18 -1.49 6.41
C THR A 7 9.78 -1.58 4.94
N ALA A 8 8.59 -1.13 4.57
CA ALA A 8 8.17 -1.08 3.17
C ALA A 8 9.03 -0.13 2.34
N ARG A 9 9.39 1.03 2.89
CA ARG A 9 10.31 2.00 2.28
C ARG A 9 11.71 1.43 2.04
N SER A 10 12.20 0.55 2.91
CA SER A 10 13.51 -0.10 2.70
C SER A 10 13.46 -1.32 1.79
N SER A 11 12.31 -2.00 1.68
CA SER A 11 12.21 -3.30 0.99
C SER A 11 11.38 -3.29 -0.29
N GLY A 12 10.64 -2.21 -0.57
CA GLY A 12 9.65 -2.15 -1.64
C GLY A 12 8.45 -3.09 -1.45
N SER A 13 8.27 -3.68 -0.25
CA SER A 13 7.20 -4.63 0.02
C SER A 13 6.45 -4.30 1.32
N LEU A 14 5.13 -4.15 1.22
CA LEU A 14 4.25 -3.86 2.34
C LEU A 14 3.24 -4.98 2.54
N ASN A 15 3.23 -5.58 3.74
CA ASN A 15 2.26 -6.60 4.13
C ASN A 15 1.36 -6.09 5.26
N LEU A 16 0.07 -6.02 4.97
CA LEU A 16 -1.01 -5.60 5.85
C LEU A 16 -2.10 -6.68 5.97
N SER A 17 -1.77 -7.94 5.70
CA SER A 17 -2.70 -9.06 5.81
C SER A 17 -3.16 -9.32 7.26
N ASN A 18 -4.36 -9.87 7.41
CA ASN A 18 -4.94 -10.28 8.71
C ASN A 18 -5.04 -9.14 9.74
N ARG A 19 -5.41 -7.94 9.30
CA ARG A 19 -5.53 -6.75 10.16
C ARG A 19 -6.97 -6.24 10.31
N SER A 20 -7.95 -7.02 9.85
CA SER A 20 -9.37 -6.66 9.88
C SER A 20 -9.66 -5.30 9.25
N LEU A 21 -8.85 -4.91 8.25
CA LEU A 21 -8.97 -3.62 7.57
C LEU A 21 -10.27 -3.58 6.76
N ARG A 22 -11.03 -2.50 6.88
CA ARG A 22 -12.21 -2.22 6.04
C ARG A 22 -11.89 -1.39 4.80
N GLU A 23 -10.77 -0.69 4.84
CA GLU A 23 -10.23 0.11 3.75
C GLU A 23 -8.70 0.10 3.79
N VAL A 24 -8.07 0.49 2.69
CA VAL A 24 -6.62 0.69 2.65
C VAL A 24 -6.28 2.03 3.33
N PRO A 25 -5.39 2.05 4.33
CA PRO A 25 -5.02 3.26 5.05
C PRO A 25 -4.42 4.34 4.13
N GLU A 26 -4.73 5.62 4.39
CA GLU A 26 -4.26 6.74 3.55
C GLU A 26 -2.74 6.85 3.47
N GLU A 27 -2.05 6.48 4.55
CA GLU A 27 -0.60 6.45 4.63
C GLU A 27 0.05 5.55 3.56
N VAL A 28 -0.66 4.52 3.08
CA VAL A 28 -0.17 3.63 2.03
C VAL A 28 -0.11 4.37 0.69
N TYR A 29 -1.13 5.17 0.38
CA TYR A 29 -1.16 5.97 -0.85
C TYR A 29 -0.18 7.15 -0.82
N LYS A 30 0.12 7.66 0.38
CA LYS A 30 1.03 8.78 0.64
C LYS A 30 2.42 8.34 1.10
N ILE A 31 2.80 7.08 0.83
CA ILE A 31 4.03 6.52 1.38
C ILE A 31 5.30 7.27 0.93
N PHE A 32 5.23 7.98 -0.22
CA PHE A 32 6.29 8.84 -0.77
C PHE A 32 6.13 10.33 -0.46
N ASP A 33 4.93 10.81 -0.11
CA ASP A 33 4.73 12.22 0.28
C ASP A 33 5.43 12.55 1.61
N ALA A 34 5.60 11.55 2.47
CA ALA A 34 6.22 11.71 3.79
C ALA A 34 7.73 11.45 3.78
N VAL A 35 8.47 12.03 2.84
CA VAL A 35 9.92 12.28 3.04
C VAL A 35 10.03 13.43 4.04
N GLY A 36 9.91 13.10 5.33
CA GLY A 36 10.13 14.07 6.39
C GLY A 36 11.56 14.62 6.32
N GLU A 37 11.73 15.91 6.63
CA GLU A 37 13.05 16.53 6.76
C GLU A 37 13.97 15.64 7.63
N GLY A 38 14.99 15.05 7.02
CA GLY A 38 15.95 14.17 7.70
C GLY A 38 15.89 12.68 7.32
N GLU A 39 14.91 12.21 6.53
CA GLU A 39 14.96 10.86 5.97
C GLU A 39 15.80 10.84 4.68
N LYS A 40 16.72 9.88 4.57
CA LYS A 40 17.57 9.68 3.40
C LYS A 40 16.70 9.22 2.22
N TRP A 41 16.22 10.18 1.43
CA TRP A 41 15.33 9.92 0.30
C TRP A 41 15.93 8.95 -0.74
N TRP A 42 17.26 8.85 -0.83
CA TRP A 42 17.95 7.92 -1.73
C TRP A 42 17.95 6.47 -1.23
N GLU A 43 17.61 6.20 0.03
CA GLU A 43 17.42 4.85 0.57
C GLU A 43 15.95 4.38 0.45
N ASN A 44 15.07 5.26 -0.05
CA ASN A 44 13.66 4.97 -0.22
C ASN A 44 13.44 4.17 -1.51
N VAL A 45 12.93 2.96 -1.35
CA VAL A 45 12.56 2.06 -2.43
C VAL A 45 11.08 2.23 -2.72
N GLU A 46 10.75 2.45 -3.99
CA GLU A 46 9.36 2.52 -4.41
C GLU A 46 8.60 1.22 -4.13
N LEU A 47 7.31 1.33 -3.80
CA LEU A 47 6.52 0.19 -3.35
C LEU A 47 6.16 -0.68 -4.55
N GLN A 48 6.74 -1.88 -4.60
CA GLN A 48 6.53 -2.84 -5.69
C GLN A 48 5.51 -3.91 -5.33
N LYS A 49 5.40 -4.27 -4.05
CA LYS A 49 4.50 -5.34 -3.59
C LYS A 49 3.62 -4.86 -2.44
N LEU A 50 2.31 -4.99 -2.60
CA LEU A 50 1.31 -4.68 -1.59
C LEU A 50 0.43 -5.90 -1.32
N ILE A 51 0.52 -6.42 -0.10
CA ILE A 51 -0.25 -7.58 0.35
C ILE A 51 -1.31 -7.13 1.36
N LEU A 52 -2.57 -7.21 0.95
CA LEU A 52 -3.77 -6.84 1.72
C LEU A 52 -4.69 -8.05 1.98
N ALA A 53 -4.17 -9.26 1.82
CA ALA A 53 -4.94 -10.49 1.91
C ALA A 53 -5.61 -10.69 3.28
N HIS A 54 -6.74 -11.39 3.33
CA HIS A 54 -7.46 -11.71 4.57
C HIS A 54 -7.82 -10.46 5.39
N ASN A 55 -8.48 -9.51 4.74
CA ASN A 55 -9.06 -8.34 5.39
C ASN A 55 -10.56 -8.26 5.04
N SER A 56 -11.21 -7.15 5.35
CA SER A 56 -12.61 -6.88 4.99
C SER A 56 -12.71 -5.64 4.11
N ILE A 57 -11.74 -5.46 3.20
CA ILE A 57 -11.69 -4.27 2.33
C ILE A 57 -12.83 -4.34 1.32
N GLU A 58 -13.66 -3.31 1.30
CA GLU A 58 -14.85 -3.22 0.44
C GLU A 58 -14.56 -2.43 -0.85
N SER A 59 -13.65 -1.47 -0.78
CA SER A 59 -13.22 -0.67 -1.92
C SER A 59 -11.75 -0.25 -1.79
N ILE A 60 -11.12 0.04 -2.92
CA ILE A 60 -9.78 0.61 -3.02
C ILE A 60 -9.91 1.96 -3.70
N LYS A 61 -9.19 2.97 -3.20
CA LYS A 61 -9.24 4.34 -3.76
C LYS A 61 -8.47 4.40 -5.08
N LYS A 62 -8.83 5.36 -5.94
CA LYS A 62 -8.13 5.61 -7.20
C LYS A 62 -6.66 6.02 -6.97
N ASP A 63 -6.36 6.58 -5.80
CA ASP A 63 -5.01 6.94 -5.34
C ASP A 63 -4.02 5.76 -5.35
N LEU A 64 -4.49 4.52 -5.52
CA LEU A 64 -3.60 3.39 -5.79
C LEU A 64 -2.70 3.64 -7.02
N GLN A 65 -3.16 4.45 -7.99
CA GLN A 65 -2.37 4.89 -9.15
C GLN A 65 -1.08 5.64 -8.75
N ASN A 66 -1.01 6.20 -7.54
CA ASN A 66 0.19 6.89 -7.05
C ASN A 66 1.34 5.92 -6.76
N LEU A 67 1.03 4.62 -6.63
CA LEU A 67 2.01 3.55 -6.49
C LEU A 67 2.47 3.09 -7.88
N SER A 68 3.15 3.98 -8.62
CA SER A 68 3.58 3.80 -10.02
C SER A 68 4.38 2.52 -10.26
N GLN A 69 5.19 2.10 -9.29
CA GLN A 69 6.04 0.90 -9.38
C GLN A 69 5.37 -0.37 -8.84
N LEU A 70 4.09 -0.32 -8.44
CA LEU A 70 3.40 -1.46 -7.88
C LEU A 70 3.19 -2.54 -8.96
N THR A 71 3.89 -3.65 -8.81
CA THR A 71 3.83 -4.80 -9.72
C THR A 71 3.01 -5.95 -9.15
N VAL A 72 2.88 -6.03 -7.83
CA VAL A 72 2.13 -7.09 -7.15
C VAL A 72 1.15 -6.48 -6.18
N LEU A 73 -0.14 -6.66 -6.46
CA LEU A 73 -1.23 -6.36 -5.54
C LEU A 73 -1.96 -7.66 -5.17
N ASN A 74 -1.89 -8.06 -3.90
CA ASN A 74 -2.66 -9.18 -3.40
C ASN A 74 -3.81 -8.69 -2.51
N VAL A 75 -5.04 -8.79 -3.02
CA VAL A 75 -6.27 -8.43 -2.31
C VAL A 75 -7.18 -9.65 -2.07
N SER A 76 -6.62 -10.86 -2.10
CA SER A 76 -7.37 -12.10 -1.86
C SER A 76 -8.06 -12.11 -0.49
N HIS A 77 -9.19 -12.80 -0.38
CA HIS A 77 -9.97 -12.86 0.86
C HIS A 77 -10.31 -11.47 1.42
N ASN A 78 -10.87 -10.60 0.57
CA ASN A 78 -11.49 -9.32 0.93
C ASN A 78 -12.96 -9.30 0.48
N LYS A 79 -13.64 -8.17 0.67
CA LYS A 79 -15.05 -7.94 0.30
C LYS A 79 -15.20 -7.01 -0.89
N LEU A 80 -14.18 -6.97 -1.75
CA LEU A 80 -14.15 -6.12 -2.94
C LEU A 80 -15.29 -6.51 -3.88
N SER A 81 -16.17 -5.55 -4.17
CA SER A 81 -17.23 -5.70 -5.17
C SER A 81 -16.76 -5.42 -6.59
N ALA A 82 -15.73 -4.57 -6.73
CA ALA A 82 -15.07 -4.24 -7.98
C ALA A 82 -13.59 -3.89 -7.71
N LEU A 83 -12.76 -4.02 -8.73
CA LEU A 83 -11.43 -3.42 -8.73
C LEU A 83 -11.56 -1.92 -9.06
N PRO A 84 -10.71 -1.06 -8.49
CA PRO A 84 -10.72 0.36 -8.85
C PRO A 84 -10.29 0.54 -10.30
N ALA A 85 -10.84 1.54 -10.97
CA ALA A 85 -10.46 1.94 -12.34
C ALA A 85 -8.96 2.33 -12.48
N ALA A 86 -8.23 2.42 -11.37
CA ALA A 86 -6.78 2.61 -11.36
C ALA A 86 -5.99 1.38 -11.86
N ILE A 87 -6.63 0.21 -11.97
CA ILE A 87 -6.01 -1.05 -12.46
C ILE A 87 -6.83 -1.66 -13.61
N GLU A 88 -7.74 -0.87 -14.21
CA GLU A 88 -8.51 -1.29 -15.39
C GLU A 88 -7.72 -1.06 -16.68
#